data_AF-A0A151SSP0-F1
#
_entry.id   AF-A0A151SSP0-F1
#
_cell.length_a   1.000
_cell.length_b   1.000
_cell.length_c   1.000
_cell.angle_alpha   90.00
_cell.angle_beta   90.00
_cell.angle_gamma   90.00
#
_symmetry.space_group_name_H-M   'P 1'
#
loop_
_entity.id
_entity.type
_entity.pdbx_description
1 polymer ?
#
loop_
_entity_poly.entity_id
_entity_poly.type
_entity_poly.pdbx_seq_one_letter_code
_entity_poly.pdbx_strand_id
1 'polypeptide(L)'
;MENIQKFVWKSIITRFGIPYAIISDNGLQFTDKKFNNFLENLDIRHRFTSVEHPQSNGQAEAANKDVLTELKKRLGTAKGAWAEELPEVLWTYRCTPQSSTKETPFRLAYGTNAMIPVEVDEPSFRRTHFHEESNDGAIRAELDVVEEVREKSQVIAEACKQRMTRRFKSKLKPINFQEGDLVWRSTGSARRSPTEGKLAVNWDGPFKVRHSLNNGSYKLEELSGKVIPRRWNSTHLKTYYS
;
A
#
# COMPACT_ATOMS: atom_id res chain seq x y z
N MET A 1 -5.95 21.22 -3.75
CA MET A 1 -5.69 21.40 -2.30
C MET A 1 -6.99 21.50 -1.50
N GLU A 2 -7.93 22.38 -1.86
CA GLU A 2 -9.27 22.42 -1.22
C GLU A 2 -9.99 21.05 -1.22
N ASN A 3 -9.70 20.22 -2.21
CA ASN A 3 -10.28 18.90 -2.37
C ASN A 3 -9.85 17.87 -1.30
N ILE A 4 -8.62 17.92 -0.77
CA ILE A 4 -8.19 16.90 0.22
C ILE A 4 -8.81 17.17 1.59
N GLN A 5 -8.84 18.43 2.02
CA GLN A 5 -9.52 18.83 3.25
C GLN A 5 -11.02 18.50 3.16
N LYS A 6 -11.68 18.86 2.05
CA LYS A 6 -13.08 18.50 1.80
C LYS A 6 -13.30 16.98 1.83
N PHE A 7 -12.38 16.20 1.25
CA PHE A 7 -12.44 14.75 1.27
C PHE A 7 -12.29 14.18 2.68
N VAL A 8 -11.27 14.59 3.43
CA VAL A 8 -11.06 14.10 4.82
C VAL A 8 -12.24 14.47 5.70
N TRP A 9 -12.78 15.68 5.57
CA TRP A 9 -13.97 16.09 6.30
C TRP A 9 -15.19 15.22 5.96
N LYS A 10 -15.59 15.19 4.68
CA LYS A 10 -16.85 14.55 4.24
C LYS A 10 -16.82 13.02 4.23
N SER A 11 -15.68 12.44 3.89
CA SER A 11 -15.57 11.00 3.63
C SER A 11 -14.98 10.22 4.79
N ILE A 12 -14.23 10.88 5.69
CA ILE A 12 -13.58 10.24 6.83
C ILE A 12 -14.22 10.74 8.13
N ILE A 13 -14.08 12.03 8.45
CA ILE A 13 -14.46 12.55 9.77
C ILE A 13 -15.97 12.44 10.02
N THR A 14 -16.81 12.91 9.09
CA THR A 14 -18.27 12.86 9.27
C THR A 14 -18.84 11.45 9.16
N ARG A 15 -18.04 10.45 8.81
CA ARG A 15 -18.48 9.05 8.64
C ARG A 15 -17.97 8.13 9.75
N PHE A 16 -16.70 8.28 10.13
CA PHE A 16 -16.02 7.37 11.06
C PHE A 16 -15.54 8.06 12.33
N GLY A 17 -15.68 9.39 12.42
CA GLY A 17 -15.14 10.19 13.52
C GLY A 17 -13.72 10.68 13.27
N ILE A 18 -13.18 11.40 14.26
CA ILE A 18 -11.84 12.00 14.21
C ILE A 18 -10.79 10.91 14.45
N PRO A 19 -9.93 10.59 13.46
CA PRO A 19 -8.89 9.58 13.66
C PRO A 19 -7.77 10.13 14.54
N TYR A 20 -7.12 9.24 15.31
CA TYR A 20 -5.94 9.60 16.09
C TYR A 20 -4.76 10.06 15.21
N ALA A 21 -4.57 9.44 14.06
CA ALA A 21 -3.49 9.76 13.13
C ALA A 21 -3.88 9.46 11.68
N ILE A 22 -3.30 10.23 10.76
CA ILE A 22 -3.33 9.96 9.32
C ILE A 22 -1.89 9.71 8.87
N ILE A 23 -1.69 8.63 8.11
CA ILE A 23 -0.39 8.28 7.52
C ILE A 23 -0.49 8.51 6.01
N SER A 24 0.43 9.28 5.44
CA SER A 24 0.46 9.60 4.01
C SER A 24 1.87 9.53 3.43
N ASP A 25 1.97 9.48 2.10
CA ASP A 25 3.24 9.66 1.42
C ASP A 25 3.65 11.14 1.37
N ASN A 26 4.86 11.42 0.87
CA ASN A 26 5.35 12.81 0.71
C ASN A 26 4.74 13.50 -0.53
N GLY A 27 3.54 13.12 -0.96
CA GLY A 27 2.83 13.78 -2.05
C GLY A 27 2.57 15.25 -1.71
N LEU A 28 2.77 16.14 -2.69
CA LEU A 28 2.66 17.60 -2.49
C LEU A 28 1.30 18.04 -1.90
N GLN A 29 0.24 17.29 -2.20
CA GLN A 29 -1.10 17.52 -1.68
C GLN A 29 -1.23 17.26 -0.17
N PHE A 30 -0.37 16.44 0.41
CA PHE A 30 -0.37 16.10 1.85
C PHE A 30 0.65 16.95 2.63
N THR A 31 1.68 17.48 1.95
CA THR A 31 2.66 18.39 2.57
C THR A 31 2.18 19.84 2.69
N ASP A 32 0.95 20.15 2.24
CA ASP A 32 0.41 21.51 2.26
C ASP A 32 0.18 22.02 3.69
N LYS A 33 0.56 23.28 3.95
CA LYS A 33 0.43 23.90 5.28
C LYS A 33 -1.02 24.03 5.73
N LYS A 34 -1.95 24.37 4.83
CA LYS A 34 -3.37 24.53 5.21
C LYS A 34 -3.97 23.20 5.63
N PHE A 35 -3.64 22.13 4.91
CA PHE A 35 -4.07 20.79 5.28
C PHE A 35 -3.50 20.35 6.64
N ASN A 36 -2.21 20.58 6.90
CA ASN A 36 -1.59 20.24 8.19
C ASN A 36 -2.23 21.04 9.35
N ASN A 37 -2.44 22.35 9.19
CA ASN A 37 -3.12 23.17 10.20
C ASN A 37 -4.56 22.67 10.46
N PHE A 38 -5.27 22.24 9.42
CA PHE A 38 -6.61 21.65 9.57
C PHE A 38 -6.59 20.36 10.41
N LEU A 39 -5.59 19.50 10.20
CA LEU A 39 -5.44 18.28 11.00
C LEU A 39 -5.06 18.59 12.45
N GLU A 40 -4.12 19.51 12.66
CA GLU A 40 -3.69 19.95 14.00
C GLU A 40 -4.83 20.55 14.82
N ASN A 41 -5.71 21.36 14.18
CA ASN A 41 -6.89 21.93 14.85
C ASN A 41 -7.88 20.87 15.37
N LEU A 42 -7.80 19.64 14.85
CA LEU A 42 -8.62 18.49 15.27
C LEU A 42 -7.82 17.48 16.11
N ASP A 43 -6.59 17.83 16.52
CA ASP A 43 -5.65 16.96 17.23
C ASP A 43 -5.33 15.65 16.47
N ILE A 44 -5.36 15.69 15.13
CA ILE A 44 -5.03 14.56 14.27
C ILE A 44 -3.52 14.57 13.99
N ARG A 45 -2.82 13.51 14.38
CA ARG A 45 -1.37 13.39 14.12
C ARG A 45 -1.10 13.02 12.67
N HIS A 46 -0.52 13.92 11.91
CA HIS A 46 -0.10 13.62 10.55
C HIS A 46 1.31 13.01 10.51
N ARG A 47 1.45 11.79 9.96
CA ARG A 47 2.72 11.08 9.85
C ARG A 47 3.05 10.80 8.39
N PHE A 48 4.22 11.24 7.95
CA PHE A 48 4.71 10.95 6.60
C PHE A 48 5.50 9.65 6.56
N THR A 49 5.28 8.86 5.52
CA THR A 49 6.14 7.70 5.25
C THR A 49 7.49 8.18 4.74
N SER A 50 8.58 7.64 5.28
CA SER A 50 9.92 7.93 4.76
C SER A 50 10.04 7.51 3.29
N VAL A 51 10.72 8.33 2.48
CA VAL A 51 11.03 8.04 1.06
C VAL A 51 11.77 6.71 0.92
N GLU A 52 12.55 6.33 1.93
CA GLU A 52 13.33 5.08 1.95
C GLU A 52 12.53 3.87 2.47
N HIS A 53 11.34 4.09 3.04
CA HIS A 53 10.46 3.03 3.56
C HIS A 53 9.00 3.13 3.07
N PRO A 54 8.75 2.90 1.76
CA PRO A 54 7.40 2.89 1.17
C PRO A 54 6.45 1.89 1.85
N GLN A 55 7.00 0.87 2.50
CA GLN A 55 6.27 -0.18 3.22
C GLN A 55 5.32 0.37 4.29
N SER A 56 5.58 1.57 4.83
CA SER A 56 4.70 2.22 5.81
C SER A 56 3.35 2.62 5.21
N ASN A 57 3.27 2.82 3.89
CA ASN A 57 2.02 3.06 3.14
C ASN A 57 1.52 1.77 2.44
N GLY A 58 2.16 0.63 2.70
CA GLY A 58 1.93 -0.60 1.95
C GLY A 58 0.50 -1.14 2.03
N GLN A 59 -0.24 -0.83 3.11
CA GLN A 59 -1.65 -1.19 3.22
C GLN A 59 -2.52 -0.43 2.21
N ALA A 60 -2.34 0.88 2.08
CA ALA A 60 -3.06 1.68 1.09
C ALA A 60 -2.67 1.29 -0.33
N GLU A 61 -1.38 1.02 -0.58
CA GLU A 61 -0.91 0.54 -1.90
C GLU A 61 -1.50 -0.83 -2.27
N ALA A 62 -1.59 -1.76 -1.32
CA ALA A 62 -2.21 -3.07 -1.53
C ALA A 62 -3.71 -2.93 -1.85
N ALA A 63 -4.44 -2.14 -1.06
CA ALA A 63 -5.86 -1.88 -1.31
C ALA A 63 -6.09 -1.21 -2.68
N ASN A 64 -5.27 -0.22 -3.03
CA ASN A 64 -5.32 0.43 -4.33
C ASN A 64 -5.06 -0.57 -5.48
N LYS A 65 -4.12 -1.49 -5.30
CA LYS A 65 -3.84 -2.53 -6.29
C LYS A 65 -5.04 -3.46 -6.50
N ASP A 66 -5.73 -3.85 -5.43
CA ASP A 66 -6.91 -4.72 -5.53
C ASP A 66 -8.07 -3.99 -6.21
N VAL A 67 -8.35 -2.75 -5.81
CA VAL A 67 -9.37 -1.89 -6.44
C VAL A 67 -9.08 -1.69 -7.93
N LEU A 68 -7.83 -1.37 -8.29
CA LEU A 68 -7.45 -1.19 -9.69
C LEU A 68 -7.52 -2.48 -10.49
N THR A 69 -7.25 -3.63 -9.87
CA THR A 69 -7.36 -4.93 -10.52
C THR A 69 -8.81 -5.24 -10.85
N GLU A 70 -9.71 -5.01 -9.91
CA GLU A 70 -11.14 -5.26 -10.10
C GLU A 70 -11.77 -4.28 -11.09
N LEU A 71 -11.42 -3.00 -10.98
CA LEU A 71 -11.84 -1.98 -11.93
C LEU A 71 -11.42 -2.29 -13.37
N LYS A 72 -10.19 -2.82 -13.57
CA LYS A 72 -9.72 -3.26 -14.89
C LYS A 72 -10.52 -4.43 -15.46
N LYS A 73 -10.89 -5.41 -14.64
CA LYS A 73 -11.74 -6.53 -15.09
C LYS A 73 -13.10 -6.02 -15.52
N ARG A 74 -13.66 -5.07 -14.76
CA ARG A 74 -14.99 -4.55 -14.99
C ARG A 74 -15.10 -3.67 -16.23
N LEU A 75 -14.11 -2.80 -16.45
CA LEU A 75 -14.15 -1.84 -17.56
C LEU A 75 -13.91 -2.49 -18.92
N GLY A 76 -13.26 -3.67 -19.00
CA GLY A 76 -12.99 -4.34 -20.27
C GLY A 76 -12.38 -3.39 -21.32
N THR A 77 -13.12 -3.16 -22.42
CA THR A 77 -12.74 -2.20 -23.48
C THR A 77 -13.20 -0.75 -23.21
N ALA A 78 -14.16 -0.52 -22.31
CA ALA A 78 -14.76 0.77 -21.97
C ALA A 78 -13.97 1.53 -20.88
N LYS A 79 -12.69 1.81 -21.15
CA LYS A 79 -11.75 2.42 -20.15
C LYS A 79 -12.13 3.84 -19.68
N GLY A 80 -13.04 4.53 -20.36
CA GLY A 80 -13.47 5.90 -20.03
C GLY A 80 -14.48 6.01 -18.88
N ALA A 81 -15.20 4.94 -18.56
CA ALA A 81 -16.32 4.96 -17.60
C ALA A 81 -15.90 4.65 -16.15
N TRP A 82 -14.60 4.71 -15.83
CA TRP A 82 -14.07 4.23 -14.54
C TRP A 82 -14.65 4.96 -13.32
N ALA A 83 -15.02 6.24 -13.47
CA ALA A 83 -15.58 7.03 -12.38
C ALA A 83 -16.98 6.55 -11.97
N GLU A 84 -17.80 6.16 -12.95
CA GLU A 84 -19.16 5.63 -12.73
C GLU A 84 -19.12 4.22 -12.13
N GLU A 85 -18.12 3.42 -12.51
CA GLU A 85 -17.95 2.06 -12.01
C GLU A 85 -17.32 1.97 -10.62
N LEU A 86 -16.64 3.02 -10.19
CA LEU A 86 -15.87 3.03 -8.95
C LEU A 86 -16.70 2.73 -7.69
N PRO A 87 -17.90 3.30 -7.47
CA PRO A 87 -18.69 3.05 -6.27
C PRO A 87 -19.01 1.58 -6.07
N GLU A 88 -19.36 0.88 -7.15
CA GLU A 88 -19.71 -0.52 -7.14
C GLU A 88 -18.49 -1.44 -6.98
N VAL A 89 -17.35 -1.10 -7.61
CA VAL A 89 -16.09 -1.82 -7.34
C VAL A 89 -15.67 -1.68 -5.87
N LEU A 90 -15.81 -0.48 -5.30
CA LEU A 90 -15.56 -0.25 -3.88
C LEU A 90 -16.54 -1.01 -2.99
N TRP A 91 -17.81 -1.14 -3.39
CA TRP A 91 -18.81 -1.93 -2.67
C TRP A 91 -18.43 -3.41 -2.64
N THR A 92 -18.09 -3.98 -3.80
CA THR A 92 -17.62 -5.37 -3.90
C THR A 92 -16.40 -5.62 -3.04
N TYR A 93 -15.40 -4.71 -3.08
CA TYR A 93 -14.21 -4.82 -2.24
C TYR A 93 -14.57 -4.84 -0.74
N ARG A 94 -15.48 -3.96 -0.30
CA ARG A 94 -15.92 -3.87 1.11
C ARG A 94 -16.70 -5.10 1.56
N CYS A 95 -17.42 -5.76 0.67
CA CYS A 95 -18.25 -6.93 1.00
C CYS A 95 -17.54 -8.28 0.76
N THR A 96 -16.35 -8.28 0.16
CA THR A 96 -15.59 -9.50 -0.10
C THR A 96 -14.60 -9.79 1.04
N PRO A 97 -14.58 -11.01 1.61
CA PRO A 97 -13.60 -11.37 2.63
C PRO A 97 -12.17 -11.27 2.10
N GLN A 98 -11.31 -10.54 2.81
CA GLN A 98 -9.93 -10.35 2.37
C GLN A 98 -9.07 -11.57 2.75
N SER A 99 -8.21 -12.03 1.85
CA SER A 99 -7.35 -13.19 2.13
C SER A 99 -6.39 -12.96 3.31
N SER A 100 -6.06 -11.70 3.60
CA SER A 100 -5.17 -11.26 4.68
C SER A 100 -5.85 -11.18 6.05
N THR A 101 -7.15 -10.88 6.13
CA THR A 101 -7.87 -10.76 7.41
C THR A 101 -8.87 -11.89 7.64
N LYS A 102 -9.28 -12.59 6.57
CA LYS A 102 -10.39 -13.56 6.51
C LYS A 102 -11.77 -12.98 6.78
N GLU A 103 -11.87 -11.66 6.88
CA GLU A 103 -13.11 -10.93 7.13
C GLU A 103 -13.37 -9.87 6.06
N THR A 104 -14.62 -9.42 5.96
CA THR A 104 -15.00 -8.32 5.06
C THR A 104 -14.60 -6.98 5.67
N PRO A 105 -14.06 -6.02 4.89
CA PRO A 105 -13.80 -4.68 5.39
C PRO A 105 -15.05 -4.00 5.97
N PHE A 106 -16.24 -4.31 5.42
CA PHE A 106 -17.51 -3.79 5.91
C PHE A 106 -17.80 -4.27 7.35
N ARG A 107 -17.66 -5.58 7.64
CA ARG A 107 -17.87 -6.12 8.99
C ARG A 107 -16.87 -5.56 9.99
N LEU A 108 -15.59 -5.42 9.60
CA LEU A 108 -14.58 -4.84 10.48
C LEU A 108 -14.88 -3.35 10.82
N ALA A 109 -15.42 -2.60 9.87
CA ALA A 109 -15.75 -1.19 10.06
C ALA A 109 -17.06 -0.99 10.85
N TYR A 110 -18.14 -1.69 10.49
CA TYR A 110 -19.49 -1.43 11.00
C TYR A 110 -20.02 -2.50 11.97
N GLY A 111 -19.27 -3.57 12.22
CA GLY A 111 -19.62 -4.64 13.16
C GLY A 111 -20.58 -5.69 12.65
N THR A 112 -21.10 -5.55 11.43
CA THR A 112 -21.99 -6.54 10.80
C THR A 112 -21.72 -6.64 9.31
N ASN A 113 -22.13 -7.73 8.66
CA ASN A 113 -22.00 -7.90 7.22
C ASN A 113 -23.02 -7.04 6.46
N ALA A 114 -22.59 -6.44 5.36
CA ALA A 114 -23.50 -5.81 4.41
C ALA A 114 -24.44 -6.84 3.78
N MET A 115 -25.71 -6.48 3.54
CA MET A 115 -26.60 -7.25 2.66
C MET A 115 -26.11 -7.11 1.22
N ILE A 116 -25.76 -8.23 0.58
CA ILE A 116 -25.27 -8.26 -0.81
C ILE A 116 -26.36 -8.79 -1.77
N PRO A 117 -26.31 -8.44 -3.07
CA PRO A 117 -27.35 -8.83 -4.02
C PRO A 117 -27.63 -10.33 -4.08
N VAL A 118 -26.62 -11.19 -3.97
CA VAL A 118 -26.82 -12.66 -3.99
C VAL A 118 -27.66 -13.14 -2.81
N GLU A 119 -27.58 -12.50 -1.63
CA GLU A 119 -28.44 -12.83 -0.49
C GLU A 119 -29.87 -12.29 -0.64
N VAL A 120 -30.07 -11.37 -1.57
CA VAL A 120 -31.38 -10.84 -1.93
C VAL A 120 -32.03 -11.77 -2.97
N ASP A 121 -31.28 -12.13 -4.00
CA ASP A 121 -31.75 -12.99 -5.09
C ASP A 121 -31.98 -14.43 -4.61
N GLU A 122 -31.06 -14.94 -3.78
CA GLU A 122 -31.19 -16.22 -3.06
C GLU A 122 -31.30 -15.90 -1.55
N PRO A 123 -32.52 -15.83 -0.99
CA PRO A 123 -32.75 -15.33 0.37
C PRO A 123 -31.88 -16.04 1.41
N SER A 124 -30.93 -15.30 2.00
CA SER A 124 -30.08 -15.82 3.05
C SER A 124 -30.85 -16.05 4.35
N PHE A 125 -30.29 -16.87 5.26
CA PHE A 125 -30.90 -17.18 6.56
C PHE A 125 -31.32 -15.92 7.34
N ARG A 126 -30.45 -14.90 7.36
CA ARG A 126 -30.74 -13.64 8.05
C ARG A 126 -31.86 -12.82 7.40
N ARG A 127 -32.16 -13.06 6.12
CA ARG A 127 -33.28 -12.44 5.41
C ARG A 127 -34.58 -13.22 5.63
N THR A 128 -34.53 -14.55 5.55
CA THR A 128 -35.72 -15.42 5.72
C THR A 128 -36.24 -15.45 7.14
N HIS A 129 -35.34 -15.36 8.13
CA HIS A 129 -35.67 -15.39 9.57
C HIS A 129 -35.61 -14.01 10.23
N PHE A 130 -35.74 -12.94 9.45
CA PHE A 130 -35.79 -11.59 10.00
C PHE A 130 -37.09 -11.37 10.79
N HIS A 131 -36.97 -11.00 12.06
CA HIS A 131 -38.08 -10.56 12.89
C HIS A 131 -37.73 -9.23 13.55
N GLU A 132 -38.51 -8.19 13.24
CA GLU A 132 -38.28 -6.81 13.69
C GLU A 132 -38.13 -6.72 15.22
N GLU A 133 -38.99 -7.40 15.97
CA GLU A 133 -38.97 -7.42 17.44
C GLU A 133 -37.67 -7.99 18.04
N SER A 134 -36.98 -8.86 17.30
CA SER A 134 -35.74 -9.52 17.75
C SER A 134 -34.46 -8.90 17.17
N ASN A 135 -34.59 -8.03 16.17
CA ASN A 135 -33.46 -7.49 15.40
C ASN A 135 -32.49 -6.69 16.28
N ASP A 136 -33.00 -5.89 17.19
CA ASP A 136 -32.17 -5.14 18.15
C ASP A 136 -31.31 -6.07 19.02
N GLY A 137 -31.88 -7.20 19.45
CA GLY A 137 -31.16 -8.22 20.20
C GLY A 137 -30.07 -8.89 19.35
N ALA A 138 -30.38 -9.21 18.09
CA ALA A 138 -29.43 -9.81 17.16
C ALA A 138 -28.26 -8.86 16.83
N ILE A 139 -28.53 -7.57 16.63
CA ILE A 139 -27.49 -6.56 16.37
C ILE A 139 -26.58 -6.39 17.60
N ARG A 140 -27.15 -6.37 18.82
CA ARG A 140 -26.35 -6.29 20.04
C ARG A 140 -25.43 -7.51 20.20
N ALA A 141 -25.93 -8.71 19.93
CA ALA A 141 -25.11 -9.92 19.97
C ALA A 141 -23.94 -9.88 18.95
N GLU A 142 -24.15 -9.33 17.76
CA GLU A 142 -23.06 -9.11 16.78
C GLU A 142 -22.04 -8.07 17.28
N LEU A 143 -22.49 -7.02 17.97
CA LEU A 143 -21.60 -6.03 18.59
C LEU A 143 -20.79 -6.63 19.74
N ASP A 144 -21.35 -7.55 20.52
CA ASP A 144 -20.62 -8.20 21.62
C ASP A 144 -19.41 -9.01 21.13
N VAL A 145 -19.49 -9.55 19.91
CA VAL A 145 -18.41 -10.36 19.30
C VAL A 145 -17.50 -9.56 18.35
N VAL A 146 -17.81 -8.29 18.07
CA VAL A 146 -17.09 -7.52 17.03
C VAL A 146 -15.60 -7.33 17.36
N GLU A 147 -15.28 -7.07 18.63
CA GLU A 147 -13.90 -6.87 19.06
C GLU A 147 -13.10 -8.17 18.95
N GLU A 148 -13.68 -9.31 19.32
CA GLU A 148 -13.06 -10.62 19.13
C GLU A 148 -12.75 -10.89 17.64
N VAL A 149 -13.70 -10.56 16.76
CA VAL A 149 -13.52 -10.69 15.30
C VAL A 149 -12.39 -9.77 14.79
N ARG A 150 -12.31 -8.54 15.31
CA ARG A 150 -11.25 -7.58 14.96
C ARG A 150 -9.88 -8.06 15.42
N GLU A 151 -9.77 -8.52 16.66
CA GLU A 151 -8.53 -9.06 17.24
C GLU A 151 -8.05 -10.28 16.44
N LYS A 152 -8.95 -11.24 16.18
CA LYS A 152 -8.64 -12.42 15.37
C LYS A 152 -8.17 -12.04 13.96
N SER A 153 -8.85 -11.09 13.33
CA SER A 153 -8.49 -10.57 12.00
C SER A 153 -7.10 -9.92 12.01
N GLN A 154 -6.77 -9.20 13.08
CA GLN A 154 -5.45 -8.59 13.25
C GLN A 154 -4.35 -9.64 13.35
N VAL A 155 -4.55 -10.68 14.15
CA VAL A 155 -3.58 -11.81 14.27
C VAL A 155 -3.34 -12.48 12.91
N ILE A 156 -4.41 -12.74 12.15
CA ILE A 156 -4.29 -13.34 10.82
C ILE A 156 -3.54 -12.40 9.85
N ALA A 157 -3.84 -11.10 9.90
CA ALA A 157 -3.18 -10.10 9.07
C ALA A 157 -1.68 -10.01 9.36
N GLU A 158 -1.30 -10.03 10.64
CA GLU A 158 0.09 -10.06 11.07
C GLU A 158 0.81 -11.34 10.62
N ALA A 159 0.18 -12.51 10.80
CA ALA A 159 0.72 -13.77 10.30
C ALA A 159 0.90 -13.76 8.78
N CYS A 160 -0.06 -13.21 8.03
CA CYS A 160 0.03 -13.06 6.58
C CYS A 160 1.21 -12.15 6.19
N LYS A 161 1.37 -11.00 6.87
CA LYS A 161 2.49 -10.06 6.68
C LYS A 161 3.84 -10.74 6.95
N GLN A 162 3.95 -11.50 8.04
CA GLN A 162 5.17 -12.25 8.37
C GLN A 162 5.48 -13.30 7.30
N ARG A 163 4.48 -14.06 6.84
CA ARG A 163 4.66 -15.06 5.76
C ARG A 163 5.16 -14.42 4.47
N MET A 164 4.57 -13.29 4.07
CA MET A 164 5.01 -12.53 2.90
C MET A 164 6.45 -12.02 3.06
N THR A 165 6.78 -11.49 4.23
CA THR A 165 8.13 -11.01 4.55
C THR A 165 9.16 -12.14 4.48
N ARG A 166 8.85 -13.31 5.06
CA ARG A 166 9.73 -14.49 4.99
C ARG A 166 9.94 -14.96 3.56
N ARG A 167 8.88 -15.02 2.75
CA ARG A 167 8.96 -15.40 1.33
C ARG A 167 9.78 -14.40 0.51
N PHE A 168 9.66 -13.11 0.81
CA PHE A 168 10.49 -12.09 0.17
C PHE A 168 11.96 -12.26 0.55
N LYS A 169 12.25 -12.35 1.86
CA LYS A 169 13.61 -12.53 2.37
C LYS A 169 14.27 -13.82 1.86
N SER A 170 13.54 -14.91 1.74
CA SER A 170 14.07 -16.18 1.22
C SER A 170 14.46 -16.12 -0.27
N LYS A 171 13.93 -15.15 -1.01
CA LYS A 171 14.30 -14.91 -2.42
C LYS A 171 15.47 -13.93 -2.57
N LEU A 172 15.83 -13.21 -1.52
CA LEU A 172 16.99 -12.32 -1.54
C LEU A 172 18.25 -13.18 -1.47
N LYS A 173 19.06 -13.14 -2.54
CA LYS A 173 20.43 -13.60 -2.49
C LYS A 173 21.29 -12.42 -2.00
N PRO A 174 22.01 -12.53 -0.87
CA PRO A 174 22.95 -11.50 -0.47
C PRO A 174 24.01 -11.39 -1.57
N ILE A 175 24.09 -10.23 -2.23
CA ILE A 175 25.17 -9.93 -3.16
C ILE A 175 26.19 -9.12 -2.38
N ASN A 176 27.36 -9.72 -2.17
CA ASN A 176 28.51 -9.06 -1.59
C ASN A 176 29.51 -8.81 -2.71
N PHE A 177 29.99 -7.58 -2.81
CA PHE A 177 31.06 -7.22 -3.74
C PHE A 177 32.36 -7.02 -2.96
N GLN A 178 33.47 -7.39 -3.56
CA GLN A 178 34.80 -7.12 -3.04
C GLN A 178 35.40 -5.88 -3.71
N GLU A 179 36.40 -5.29 -3.06
CA GLU A 179 37.18 -4.23 -3.68
C GLU A 179 37.85 -4.77 -4.94
N GLY A 180 37.65 -4.09 -6.07
CA GLY A 180 38.11 -4.53 -7.37
C GLY A 180 37.03 -5.11 -8.29
N ASP A 181 35.90 -5.54 -7.76
CA ASP A 181 34.82 -6.12 -8.58
C ASP A 181 34.26 -5.10 -9.57
N LEU A 182 33.98 -5.56 -10.79
CA LEU A 182 33.25 -4.77 -11.79
C LEU A 182 31.75 -4.96 -11.60
N VAL A 183 31.02 -3.84 -11.60
CA VAL A 183 29.58 -3.82 -11.36
C VAL A 183 28.85 -2.90 -12.35
N TRP A 184 27.68 -3.35 -12.77
CA TRP A 184 26.62 -2.50 -13.29
C TRP A 184 25.93 -1.77 -12.14
N ARG A 185 25.50 -0.54 -12.40
CA ARG A 185 24.80 0.32 -11.45
C ARG A 185 23.42 0.65 -12.00
N SER A 186 22.40 0.68 -11.16
CA SER A 186 21.04 0.94 -11.63
C SER A 186 20.83 2.43 -11.96
N THR A 187 20.34 2.69 -13.17
CA THR A 187 19.95 4.02 -13.64
C THR A 187 18.63 4.42 -12.99
N GLY A 188 18.69 5.16 -11.88
CA GLY A 188 17.50 5.68 -11.22
C GLY A 188 16.66 6.55 -12.16
N SER A 189 15.36 6.68 -11.89
CA SER A 189 14.40 7.44 -12.71
C SER A 189 14.83 8.89 -13.00
N ALA A 190 15.55 9.53 -12.07
CA ALA A 190 16.09 10.88 -12.24
C ALA A 190 17.31 10.99 -13.17
N ARG A 191 17.92 9.86 -13.56
CA ARG A 191 19.12 9.80 -14.42
C ARG A 191 18.87 9.14 -15.77
N ARG A 192 17.62 8.77 -16.07
CA ARG A 192 17.24 8.33 -17.41
C ARG A 192 17.34 9.52 -18.36
N SER A 193 17.90 9.29 -19.55
CA SER A 193 17.89 10.31 -20.59
C SER A 193 16.44 10.66 -20.92
N PRO A 194 16.03 11.95 -20.88
CA PRO A 194 14.69 12.37 -21.27
C PRO A 194 14.33 11.96 -22.70
N THR A 195 15.33 11.78 -23.57
CA THR A 195 15.17 11.41 -24.98
C THR A 195 14.87 9.92 -25.21
N GLU A 196 15.27 9.03 -24.30
CA GLU A 196 15.10 7.56 -24.48
C GLU A 196 13.81 7.02 -23.83
N GLY A 197 13.17 7.80 -22.96
CA GLY A 197 11.87 7.47 -22.37
C GLY A 197 11.85 6.09 -21.67
N LYS A 198 10.78 5.30 -21.91
CA LYS A 198 10.60 3.96 -21.33
C LYS A 198 11.59 2.90 -21.85
N LEU A 199 12.37 3.21 -22.89
CA LEU A 199 13.32 2.29 -23.54
C LEU A 199 14.77 2.51 -23.09
N ALA A 200 15.02 3.48 -22.19
CA ALA A 200 16.35 3.72 -21.65
C ALA A 200 16.90 2.49 -20.89
N VAL A 201 18.19 2.23 -21.06
CA VAL A 201 18.86 1.12 -20.36
C VAL A 201 18.82 1.38 -18.85
N ASN A 202 18.26 0.43 -18.10
CA ASN A 202 18.05 0.54 -16.65
C ASN A 202 19.34 0.37 -15.81
N TRP A 203 20.47 0.14 -16.48
CA TRP A 203 21.77 -0.14 -15.86
C TRP A 203 22.87 0.61 -16.63
N ASP A 204 23.80 1.23 -15.90
CA ASP A 204 24.97 1.92 -16.43
C ASP A 204 26.27 1.39 -15.81
N GLY A 205 27.38 1.47 -16.56
CA GLY A 205 28.66 0.86 -16.17
C GLY A 205 29.51 0.44 -17.37
N PRO A 206 30.63 -0.27 -17.14
CA PRO A 206 31.06 -0.85 -15.86
C PRO A 206 31.69 0.17 -14.91
N PHE A 207 31.47 -0.03 -13.61
CA PHE A 207 32.20 0.66 -12.53
C PHE A 207 32.98 -0.35 -11.72
N LYS A 208 34.05 0.09 -11.05
CA LYS A 208 34.84 -0.72 -10.13
C LYS A 208 34.46 -0.42 -8.69
N VAL A 209 34.34 -1.45 -7.86
CA VAL A 209 34.11 -1.29 -6.43
C VAL A 209 35.42 -0.86 -5.77
N ARG A 210 35.41 0.34 -5.19
CA ARG A 210 36.58 0.89 -4.50
C ARG A 210 36.64 0.45 -3.05
N HIS A 211 35.52 0.58 -2.32
CA HIS A 211 35.43 0.18 -0.91
C HIS A 211 34.06 -0.39 -0.57
N SER A 212 34.06 -1.46 0.24
CA SER A 212 32.87 -1.96 0.91
C SER A 212 32.69 -1.26 2.25
N LEU A 213 31.50 -0.71 2.49
CA LEU A 213 31.08 -0.19 3.79
C LEU A 213 30.23 -1.30 4.42
N ASN A 214 30.62 -1.80 5.60
CA ASN A 214 30.07 -2.97 6.30
C ASN A 214 28.55 -3.01 6.54
N ASN A 215 27.78 -2.04 6.01
CA ASN A 215 26.33 -1.96 6.00
C ASN A 215 25.70 -2.31 4.63
N GLY A 216 26.44 -2.96 3.73
CA GLY A 216 25.96 -3.31 2.39
C GLY A 216 25.94 -2.13 1.40
N SER A 217 26.66 -1.05 1.70
CA SER A 217 26.87 0.08 0.80
C SER A 217 28.29 0.09 0.25
N TYR A 218 28.47 0.54 -0.98
CA TYR A 218 29.74 0.50 -1.69
C TYR A 218 30.10 1.89 -2.23
N LYS A 219 31.39 2.22 -2.22
CA LYS A 219 31.94 3.32 -3.01
C LYS A 219 32.42 2.77 -4.35
N LEU A 220 32.07 3.48 -5.42
CA LEU A 220 32.43 3.10 -6.78
C LEU A 220 33.45 4.07 -7.36
N GLU A 221 34.20 3.60 -8.34
CA GLU A 221 35.04 4.42 -9.21
C GLU A 221 34.80 4.07 -10.68
N GLU A 222 34.97 5.06 -11.55
CA GLU A 222 35.04 4.86 -12.99
C GLU A 222 36.31 4.08 -13.35
N LEU A 223 36.31 3.42 -14.51
CA LEU A 223 37.50 2.71 -15.01
C LEU A 223 38.71 3.63 -15.23
N SER A 224 38.46 4.95 -15.35
CA SER A 224 39.47 6.01 -15.40
C SER A 224 40.13 6.31 -14.05
N GLY A 225 39.66 5.71 -12.96
CA GLY A 225 40.09 5.98 -11.58
C GLY A 225 39.35 7.13 -10.90
N LYS A 226 38.39 7.78 -11.57
CA LYS A 226 37.60 8.86 -10.97
C LYS A 226 36.58 8.32 -9.98
N VAL A 227 36.60 8.85 -8.77
CA VAL A 227 35.76 8.40 -7.65
C VAL A 227 34.33 8.92 -7.79
N ILE A 228 33.35 8.06 -7.58
CA ILE A 228 31.94 8.46 -7.52
C ILE A 228 31.62 8.92 -6.08
N PRO A 229 31.19 10.18 -5.86
CA PRO A 229 31.01 10.72 -4.52
C PRO A 229 29.92 10.02 -3.69
N ARG A 230 28.86 9.53 -4.36
CA ARG A 230 27.71 8.88 -3.71
C ARG A 230 28.01 7.41 -3.41
N ARG A 231 27.48 6.93 -2.27
CA ARG A 231 27.49 5.52 -1.87
C ARG A 231 26.30 4.80 -2.50
N TRP A 232 26.46 3.50 -2.74
CA TRP A 232 25.45 2.68 -3.42
C TRP A 232 25.16 1.41 -2.65
N ASN A 233 23.88 1.12 -2.40
CA ASN A 233 23.49 -0.14 -1.77
C ASN A 233 23.66 -1.32 -2.75
N SER A 234 24.00 -2.52 -2.25
CA SER A 234 24.11 -3.74 -3.06
C SER A 234 22.88 -4.01 -3.93
N THR A 235 21.69 -3.63 -3.47
CA THR A 235 20.43 -3.79 -4.23
C THR A 235 20.36 -2.97 -5.53
N HIS A 236 21.19 -1.93 -5.66
CA HIS A 236 21.29 -1.08 -6.86
C HIS A 236 22.48 -1.45 -7.74
N LEU A 237 23.18 -2.54 -7.43
CA LEU A 237 24.37 -3.00 -8.13
C LEU A 237 24.16 -4.44 -8.64
N LYS A 238 24.81 -4.77 -9.76
CA LYS A 238 24.81 -6.12 -10.31
C LYS A 238 26.22 -6.45 -10.81
N THR A 239 26.69 -7.67 -10.59
CA THR A 239 27.99 -8.12 -11.10
C THR A 239 28.07 -7.92 -12.62
N TYR A 240 29.18 -7.32 -13.08
CA TYR A 240 29.55 -7.25 -14.47
C TYR A 240 30.34 -8.51 -14.82
N TYR A 241 29.85 -9.31 -15.77
CA TYR A 241 30.58 -10.45 -16.32
C TYR A 241 31.15 -10.01 -17.67
N SER A 242 32.48 -10.10 -17.80
CA SER A 242 33.21 -9.90 -19.05
C SER A 242 32.95 -11.02 -20.04
#